data_AF-A0A8B5WC25-F1
#
_entry.id   AF-A0A8B5WC25-F1
#
_cell.length_a   1.000
_cell.length_b   1.000
_cell.length_c   1.000
_cell.angle_alpha   90.00
_cell.angle_beta   90.00
_cell.angle_gamma   90.00
#
_symmetry.space_group_name_H-M   'P 1'
#
loop_
_entity.id
_entity.type
_entity.pdbx_description
1 polymer ?
#
loop_
_entity_poly.entity_id
_entity_poly.type
_entity_poly.pdbx_seq_one_letter_code
_entity_poly.pdbx_strand_id
1 'polypeptide(L)'
;GFFFEYYDLDTGAKLNRITIDKTVGSHRYQQYLTRLPEDGTHVRLHYLWHNGDQRWVHMNGAFLGPDGRDFNVEVAIWNQNCIFCHNTGPQPRMSNYEELQALARRGEAVDVGRDSRFDSVVAELGISCETCHGPGERHAALADNLSGRLAMRLAPGRDTSIVNPVRLDARLGSHVCAQCHAQRMVPDPAELRQMMDSGPSYRPGMDLHDHVIPVMRDTKAPLLGHEDLFKLRFWADGTPRLTAYEYQGMTQSACYQQAELSCMDCHSMHGGDPAGQITDRNRGNAPCLRCHQDFRRESALVAHSKHPVDSPGSQCYNCHMPHLNYGVMDIHRSHRIEVPDAHRDAASGRPNACLNCHVDETPQWAANALAGWNGASVDDRIMERLDGGPVALSDMSTVLVGDPAQKAVVAWRAGQPDQYQRGRDRAWMVAYLLEAMTDVYPSTRRFSAMSLEAILADWPRADEVRAVRDRLAAFDFMASDELRDQQLARLRRAWMALDKSDWPRPPPQSGVGADFFLPGPLRDELVELGRRQDKQISIGE
;
A
#
# COMPACT_ATOMS: atom_id res chain seq x y z
N GLY A 1 6.14 -20.78 -25.84
CA GLY A 1 5.44 -19.99 -24.81
C GLY A 1 6.41 -19.63 -23.70
N PHE A 2 6.03 -18.69 -22.85
CA PHE A 2 6.76 -18.32 -21.63
C PHE A 2 6.50 -19.35 -20.51
N PHE A 3 7.45 -19.54 -19.59
CA PHE A 3 7.33 -20.55 -18.53
C PHE A 3 8.28 -20.25 -17.36
N PHE A 4 7.99 -20.84 -16.19
CA PHE A 4 8.95 -20.98 -15.08
C PHE A 4 9.43 -22.43 -14.99
N GLU A 5 10.73 -22.60 -14.81
CA GLU A 5 11.33 -23.89 -14.44
C GLU A 5 11.77 -23.81 -12.99
N TYR A 6 11.36 -24.81 -12.22
CA TYR A 6 11.70 -24.95 -10.81
C TYR A 6 12.77 -26.02 -10.70
N TYR A 7 13.83 -25.71 -9.97
CA TYR A 7 14.98 -26.58 -9.76
C TYR A 7 15.17 -26.80 -8.27
N ASP A 8 15.59 -28.00 -7.93
CA ASP A 8 16.08 -28.33 -6.62
C ASP A 8 17.45 -27.66 -6.42
N LEU A 9 17.60 -26.89 -5.34
CA LEU A 9 18.81 -26.10 -5.12
C LEU A 9 20.04 -26.95 -4.80
N ASP A 10 19.85 -28.09 -4.14
CA ASP A 10 20.96 -28.94 -3.68
C ASP A 10 21.49 -29.85 -4.80
N THR A 11 20.58 -30.40 -5.60
CA THR A 11 20.90 -31.36 -6.67
C THR A 11 20.98 -30.72 -8.05
N GLY A 12 20.43 -29.52 -8.23
CA GLY A 12 20.25 -28.88 -9.54
C GLY A 12 19.23 -29.61 -10.43
N ALA A 13 18.52 -30.61 -9.90
CA ALA A 13 17.54 -31.37 -10.66
C ALA A 13 16.33 -30.50 -11.00
N LYS A 14 15.85 -30.59 -12.23
CA LYS A 14 14.62 -29.93 -12.64
C LYS A 14 13.42 -30.61 -11.98
N LEU A 15 12.74 -29.89 -11.10
CA LEU A 15 11.56 -30.35 -10.37
C LEU A 15 10.29 -30.21 -11.20
N ASN A 16 10.13 -29.05 -11.86
CA ASN A 16 8.90 -28.76 -12.60
C ASN A 16 9.12 -27.73 -13.72
N ARG A 17 8.20 -27.70 -14.68
CA ARG A 17 8.06 -26.61 -15.66
C ARG A 17 6.60 -26.20 -15.76
N ILE A 18 6.32 -24.95 -15.46
CA ILE A 18 4.98 -24.40 -15.47
C ILE A 18 4.87 -23.35 -16.58
N THR A 19 3.94 -23.55 -17.51
CA THR A 19 3.71 -22.61 -18.62
C THR A 19 2.94 -21.39 -18.12
N ILE A 20 3.34 -20.21 -18.58
CA ILE A 20 2.63 -18.97 -18.32
C ILE A 20 1.56 -18.80 -19.39
N ASP A 21 0.30 -18.70 -18.96
CA ASP A 21 -0.87 -18.49 -19.82
C ASP A 21 -1.28 -17.01 -19.88
N LYS A 22 -1.25 -16.32 -18.73
CA LYS A 22 -1.68 -14.92 -18.60
C LYS A 22 -0.76 -14.13 -17.69
N THR A 23 -0.84 -12.81 -17.82
CA THR A 23 -0.22 -11.85 -16.89
C THR A 23 -1.27 -10.91 -16.33
N VAL A 24 -1.06 -10.47 -15.10
CA VAL A 24 -1.84 -9.44 -14.42
C VAL A 24 -0.85 -8.47 -13.84
N GLY A 25 -0.95 -7.19 -14.17
CA GLY A 25 0.07 -6.23 -13.77
C GLY A 25 -0.46 -4.82 -13.61
N SER A 26 0.36 -4.01 -12.95
CA SER A 26 0.22 -2.56 -12.86
C SER A 26 1.46 -1.90 -13.47
N HIS A 27 1.54 -0.58 -13.39
CA HIS A 27 2.78 0.13 -13.70
C HIS A 27 3.95 -0.23 -12.75
N ARG A 28 3.69 -0.90 -11.62
CA ARG A 28 4.71 -1.21 -10.59
C ARG A 28 5.29 -2.61 -10.71
N TYR A 29 4.45 -3.62 -10.94
CA TYR A 29 4.92 -4.99 -11.15
C TYR A 29 3.93 -5.85 -11.95
N GLN A 30 4.42 -6.99 -12.42
CA GLN A 30 3.67 -7.98 -13.21
C GLN A 30 3.65 -9.32 -12.48
N GLN A 31 2.47 -9.92 -12.31
CA GLN A 31 2.23 -11.27 -11.83
C GLN A 31 1.93 -12.20 -13.02
N TYR A 32 2.19 -13.49 -12.83
CA TYR A 32 2.08 -14.50 -13.88
C TYR A 32 1.14 -15.61 -13.45
N LEU A 33 0.29 -16.05 -14.38
CA LEU A 33 -0.71 -17.08 -14.12
C LEU A 33 -0.46 -18.29 -15.02
N THR A 34 -0.64 -19.49 -14.47
CA THR A 34 -0.76 -20.72 -15.24
C THR A 34 -2.22 -21.14 -15.32
N ARG A 35 -2.60 -21.81 -16.40
CA ARG A 35 -3.87 -22.53 -16.49
C ARG A 35 -3.68 -23.95 -15.98
N LEU A 36 -4.62 -24.48 -15.20
CA LEU A 36 -4.62 -25.88 -14.79
C LEU A 36 -5.05 -26.78 -15.97
N PRO A 37 -4.53 -28.02 -16.09
CA PRO A 37 -4.77 -28.85 -17.28
C PRO A 37 -6.22 -29.34 -17.43
N GLU A 38 -6.94 -29.48 -16.31
CA GLU A 38 -8.25 -30.15 -16.28
C GLU A 38 -9.42 -29.22 -16.66
N ASP A 39 -9.25 -27.90 -16.54
CA ASP A 39 -10.34 -26.92 -16.68
C ASP A 39 -9.85 -25.52 -17.13
N GLY A 40 -10.67 -24.49 -16.91
CA GLY A 40 -10.35 -23.07 -17.15
C GLY A 40 -9.81 -22.34 -15.92
N THR A 41 -9.39 -23.06 -14.88
CA THR A 41 -8.87 -22.46 -13.65
C THR A 41 -7.47 -21.92 -13.86
N HIS A 42 -7.26 -20.68 -13.46
CA HIS A 42 -5.98 -19.98 -13.49
C HIS A 42 -5.46 -19.78 -12.08
N VAL A 43 -4.18 -20.09 -11.90
CA VAL A 43 -3.49 -20.00 -10.63
C VAL A 43 -2.30 -19.07 -10.77
N ARG A 44 -2.17 -18.16 -9.81
CA ARG A 44 -1.02 -17.26 -9.70
C ARG A 44 0.24 -18.00 -9.31
N LEU A 45 1.34 -17.69 -9.99
CA LEU A 45 2.66 -18.24 -9.74
C LEU A 45 3.44 -17.44 -8.68
N HIS A 46 4.44 -18.08 -8.11
CA HIS A 46 5.20 -17.67 -6.92
C HIS A 46 6.05 -16.40 -7.06
N TYR A 47 6.26 -15.89 -8.27
CA TYR A 47 7.15 -14.76 -8.53
C TYR A 47 6.46 -13.67 -9.35
N LEU A 48 6.74 -12.42 -8.98
CA LEU A 48 6.42 -11.23 -9.76
C LEU A 48 7.69 -10.62 -10.36
N TRP A 49 7.53 -9.90 -11.46
CA TRP A 49 8.56 -9.00 -11.99
C TRP A 49 8.29 -7.57 -11.51
N HIS A 50 9.18 -7.01 -10.71
CA HIS A 50 9.07 -5.63 -10.23
C HIS A 50 9.68 -4.67 -11.25
N ASN A 51 8.87 -3.79 -11.83
CA ASN A 51 9.29 -2.88 -12.90
C ASN A 51 10.30 -1.82 -12.40
N GLY A 52 10.17 -1.34 -11.16
CA GLY A 52 11.10 -0.33 -10.63
C GLY A 52 12.47 -0.90 -10.29
N ASP A 53 12.51 -2.14 -9.79
CA ASP A 53 13.73 -2.80 -9.32
C ASP A 53 14.38 -3.62 -10.43
N GLN A 54 13.67 -3.82 -11.55
CA GLN A 54 14.08 -4.65 -12.68
C GLN A 54 14.54 -6.04 -12.24
N ARG A 55 13.73 -6.69 -11.38
CA ARG A 55 14.03 -8.03 -10.86
C ARG A 55 12.80 -8.87 -10.58
N TRP A 56 13.04 -10.18 -10.48
CA TRP A 56 12.09 -11.12 -9.91
C TRP A 56 12.06 -11.03 -8.39
N VAL A 57 10.86 -11.07 -7.82
CA VAL A 57 10.61 -11.07 -6.37
C VAL A 57 9.61 -12.17 -6.06
N HIS A 58 9.90 -12.96 -5.02
CA HIS A 58 8.95 -13.95 -4.53
C HIS A 58 7.75 -13.26 -3.89
N MET A 59 6.54 -13.77 -4.12
CA MET A 59 5.29 -13.16 -3.65
C MET A 59 5.26 -12.96 -2.13
N ASN A 60 5.81 -13.89 -1.35
CA ASN A 60 5.95 -13.71 0.11
C ASN A 60 6.62 -12.38 0.48
N GLY A 61 7.75 -12.03 -0.16
CA GLY A 61 8.45 -10.78 0.12
C GLY A 61 7.66 -9.55 -0.32
N ALA A 62 6.89 -9.66 -1.40
CA ALA A 62 6.00 -8.59 -1.86
C ALA A 62 4.75 -8.41 -0.95
N PHE A 63 4.34 -9.45 -0.24
CA PHE A 63 3.12 -9.50 0.57
C PHE A 63 3.40 -9.47 2.08
N LEU A 64 4.48 -8.81 2.51
CA LEU A 64 4.92 -8.70 3.92
C LEU A 64 5.05 -10.05 4.65
N GLY A 65 5.38 -11.12 3.93
CA GLY A 65 5.76 -12.40 4.53
C GLY A 65 7.22 -12.38 5.01
N PRO A 66 7.54 -12.98 6.16
CA PRO A 66 8.91 -13.14 6.59
C PRO A 66 9.63 -14.21 5.75
N ASP A 67 10.96 -14.21 5.81
CA ASP A 67 11.78 -15.32 5.33
C ASP A 67 11.35 -16.64 5.98
N GLY A 68 11.51 -17.75 5.26
CA GLY A 68 11.11 -19.08 5.74
C GLY A 68 9.60 -19.36 5.75
N ARG A 69 8.76 -18.38 5.40
CA ARG A 69 7.33 -18.62 5.15
C ARG A 69 7.15 -19.63 4.00
N ASP A 70 6.15 -20.50 4.12
CA ASP A 70 5.84 -21.51 3.11
C ASP A 70 5.81 -20.91 1.69
N PHE A 71 6.45 -21.61 0.76
CA PHE A 71 6.66 -21.15 -0.61
C PHE A 71 5.34 -20.90 -1.35
N ASN A 72 4.33 -21.74 -1.12
CA ASN A 72 3.09 -21.74 -1.90
C ASN A 72 1.99 -20.84 -1.29
N VAL A 73 2.23 -20.20 -0.16
CA VAL A 73 1.18 -19.52 0.62
C VAL A 73 0.48 -18.37 -0.13
N GLU A 74 1.16 -17.74 -1.10
CA GLU A 74 0.60 -16.66 -1.93
C GLU A 74 0.14 -17.16 -3.31
N VAL A 75 0.10 -18.47 -3.53
CA VAL A 75 -0.56 -19.08 -4.69
C VAL A 75 -2.07 -18.91 -4.53
N ALA A 76 -2.71 -18.27 -5.50
CA ALA A 76 -4.13 -17.94 -5.44
C ALA A 76 -4.83 -18.23 -6.77
N ILE A 77 -6.10 -18.62 -6.69
CA ILE A 77 -6.97 -18.77 -7.87
C ILE A 77 -7.39 -17.39 -8.36
N TRP A 78 -7.03 -17.07 -9.61
CA TRP A 78 -7.37 -15.81 -10.25
C TRP A 78 -8.89 -15.64 -10.46
N ASN A 79 -9.57 -16.73 -10.82
CA ASN A 79 -10.98 -16.76 -11.25
C ASN A 79 -11.97 -16.35 -10.15
N GLN A 80 -11.61 -16.45 -8.86
CA GLN A 80 -12.50 -16.12 -7.74
C GLN A 80 -12.06 -14.89 -6.94
N ASN A 81 -11.00 -14.21 -7.37
CA ASN A 81 -10.46 -13.06 -6.67
C ASN A 81 -10.00 -11.97 -7.64
N CYS A 82 -8.87 -12.20 -8.32
CA CYS A 82 -8.25 -11.21 -9.20
C CYS A 82 -9.12 -10.82 -10.40
N ILE A 83 -9.97 -11.73 -10.89
CA ILE A 83 -10.78 -11.51 -12.09
C ILE A 83 -11.68 -10.27 -11.98
N PHE A 84 -12.17 -9.97 -10.77
CA PHE A 84 -13.18 -8.94 -10.54
C PHE A 84 -12.65 -7.51 -10.62
N CYS A 85 -11.39 -7.31 -10.27
CA CYS A 85 -10.78 -5.98 -10.19
C CYS A 85 -9.85 -5.68 -11.37
N HIS A 86 -9.49 -6.68 -12.17
CA HIS A 86 -8.47 -6.54 -13.23
C HIS A 86 -9.00 -6.83 -14.64
N ASN A 87 -10.32 -6.93 -14.82
CA ASN A 87 -10.95 -7.20 -16.12
C ASN A 87 -12.27 -6.45 -16.27
N THR A 88 -12.79 -6.43 -17.50
CA THR A 88 -14.08 -5.83 -17.84
C THR A 88 -15.10 -6.92 -18.13
N GLY A 89 -16.30 -6.76 -17.56
CA GLY A 89 -17.39 -7.75 -17.66
C GLY A 89 -17.00 -9.16 -17.19
N PRO A 90 -16.40 -9.34 -15.99
CA PRO A 90 -15.91 -10.64 -15.54
C PRO A 90 -17.05 -11.61 -15.22
N GLN A 91 -16.95 -12.85 -15.72
CA GLN A 91 -17.83 -13.97 -15.35
C GLN A 91 -16.94 -15.17 -14.94
N PRO A 92 -16.84 -15.50 -13.64
CA PRO A 92 -16.03 -16.62 -13.19
C PRO A 92 -16.49 -17.97 -13.74
N ARG A 93 -17.81 -18.19 -13.85
CA ARG A 93 -18.42 -19.44 -14.32
C ARG A 93 -17.89 -20.66 -13.58
N MET A 94 -18.08 -20.69 -12.26
CA MET A 94 -17.69 -21.81 -11.43
C MET A 94 -18.52 -23.07 -11.78
N SER A 95 -17.87 -24.08 -12.33
CA SER A 95 -18.54 -25.25 -12.93
C SER A 95 -18.93 -26.33 -11.92
N ASN A 96 -18.27 -26.37 -10.76
CA ASN A 96 -18.48 -27.42 -9.74
C ASN A 96 -19.05 -26.91 -8.41
N TYR A 97 -19.71 -25.74 -8.40
CA TYR A 97 -20.24 -25.17 -7.16
C TYR A 97 -21.23 -26.11 -6.42
N GLU A 98 -22.17 -26.73 -7.15
CA GLU A 98 -23.14 -27.67 -6.55
C GLU A 98 -22.47 -28.93 -5.98
N GLU A 99 -21.43 -29.42 -6.67
CA GLU A 99 -20.63 -30.56 -6.24
C GLU A 99 -19.94 -30.25 -4.91
N LEU A 100 -19.26 -29.10 -4.82
CA LEU A 100 -18.57 -28.66 -3.60
C LEU A 100 -19.54 -28.40 -2.45
N GLN A 101 -20.70 -27.80 -2.71
CA GLN A 101 -21.72 -27.66 -1.68
C GLN A 101 -22.24 -29.01 -1.18
N ALA A 102 -22.44 -29.98 -2.08
CA ALA A 102 -22.90 -31.31 -1.70
C ALA A 102 -21.84 -32.04 -0.84
N LEU A 103 -20.56 -31.91 -1.17
CA LEU A 103 -19.43 -32.41 -0.37
C LEU A 103 -19.42 -31.78 1.03
N ALA A 104 -19.48 -30.45 1.11
CA ALA A 104 -19.49 -29.71 2.38
C ALA A 104 -20.69 -30.09 3.26
N ARG A 105 -21.89 -30.26 2.67
CA ARG A 105 -23.10 -30.72 3.39
C ARG A 105 -22.96 -32.14 3.97
N ARG A 106 -22.10 -32.98 3.39
CA ARG A 106 -21.79 -34.33 3.91
C ARG A 106 -20.69 -34.31 4.98
N GLY A 107 -20.13 -33.15 5.30
CA GLY A 107 -19.01 -33.01 6.23
C GLY A 107 -17.67 -33.42 5.63
N GLU A 108 -17.57 -33.53 4.31
CA GLU A 108 -16.30 -33.77 3.63
C GLU A 108 -15.46 -32.49 3.60
N ALA A 109 -14.14 -32.64 3.69
CA ALA A 109 -13.23 -31.50 3.61
C ALA A 109 -13.26 -30.91 2.19
N VAL A 110 -13.58 -29.62 2.09
CA VAL A 110 -13.60 -28.85 0.84
C VAL A 110 -12.72 -27.62 1.02
N ASP A 111 -11.77 -27.45 0.12
CA ASP A 111 -10.98 -26.23 0.01
C ASP A 111 -11.33 -25.50 -1.28
N VAL A 112 -12.13 -24.44 -1.17
CA VAL A 112 -12.53 -23.63 -2.34
C VAL A 112 -11.34 -22.91 -3.00
N GLY A 113 -10.20 -22.77 -2.31
CA GLY A 113 -8.96 -22.23 -2.86
C GLY A 113 -8.18 -23.21 -3.73
N ARG A 114 -8.56 -24.50 -3.73
CA ARG A 114 -7.87 -25.57 -4.47
C ARG A 114 -8.80 -26.40 -5.33
N ASP A 115 -10.00 -26.68 -4.84
CA ASP A 115 -10.92 -27.66 -5.42
C ASP A 115 -11.93 -27.01 -6.40
N SER A 116 -11.99 -25.68 -6.44
CA SER A 116 -12.89 -24.93 -7.34
C SER A 116 -12.45 -25.00 -8.80
N ARG A 117 -13.41 -25.24 -9.69
CA ARG A 117 -13.21 -25.35 -11.14
C ARG A 117 -13.97 -24.26 -11.88
N PHE A 118 -13.35 -23.66 -12.90
CA PHE A 118 -13.90 -22.50 -13.60
C PHE A 118 -13.83 -22.63 -15.12
N ASP A 119 -14.74 -21.94 -15.81
CA ASP A 119 -14.70 -21.69 -17.26
C ASP A 119 -14.86 -20.18 -17.53
N SER A 120 -13.98 -19.39 -16.90
CA SER A 120 -14.18 -17.95 -16.82
C SER A 120 -14.10 -17.26 -18.18
N VAL A 121 -14.98 -16.28 -18.36
CA VAL A 121 -14.96 -15.37 -19.51
C VAL A 121 -14.91 -13.94 -19.03
N VAL A 122 -14.27 -13.09 -19.82
CA VAL A 122 -14.24 -11.63 -19.64
C VAL A 122 -14.58 -10.99 -20.98
N ALA A 123 -15.25 -9.85 -20.95
CA ALA A 123 -15.52 -9.10 -22.18
C ALA A 123 -14.21 -8.51 -22.75
N GLU A 124 -13.35 -8.00 -21.85
CA GLU A 124 -12.03 -7.46 -22.20
C GLU A 124 -11.04 -7.73 -21.06
N LEU A 125 -9.77 -7.98 -21.42
CA LEU A 125 -8.68 -8.09 -20.47
C LEU A 125 -8.26 -6.69 -20.01
N GLY A 126 -8.11 -6.51 -18.70
CA GLY A 126 -7.83 -5.20 -18.12
C GLY A 126 -9.10 -4.38 -17.87
N ILE A 127 -8.89 -3.22 -17.26
CA ILE A 127 -9.95 -2.29 -16.92
C ILE A 127 -10.18 -1.36 -18.11
N SER A 128 -11.30 -1.54 -18.79
CA SER A 128 -11.69 -0.74 -19.95
C SER A 128 -12.92 0.12 -19.68
N CYS A 129 -13.39 0.81 -20.71
CA CYS A 129 -14.43 1.84 -20.64
C CYS A 129 -15.66 1.36 -19.86
N GLU A 130 -16.13 0.15 -20.14
CA GLU A 130 -17.41 -0.36 -19.63
C GLU A 130 -17.36 -0.71 -18.13
N THR A 131 -16.17 -0.90 -17.55
CA THR A 131 -16.04 -1.09 -16.09
C THR A 131 -16.50 0.14 -15.32
N CYS A 132 -16.22 1.33 -15.84
CA CYS A 132 -16.58 2.61 -15.21
C CYS A 132 -17.88 3.21 -15.77
N HIS A 133 -18.19 2.93 -17.04
CA HIS A 133 -19.30 3.54 -17.77
C HIS A 133 -20.53 2.62 -17.93
N GLY A 134 -20.43 1.36 -17.50
CA GLY A 134 -21.43 0.33 -17.71
C GLY A 134 -21.43 -0.21 -19.15
N PRO A 135 -22.27 -1.22 -19.44
CA PRO A 135 -22.35 -1.83 -20.78
C PRO A 135 -22.73 -0.79 -21.84
N GLY A 136 -21.90 -0.67 -22.88
CA GLY A 136 -21.99 0.33 -23.93
C GLY A 136 -22.84 -0.09 -25.13
N GLU A 137 -23.35 -1.32 -25.19
CA GLU A 137 -24.10 -1.86 -26.35
C GLU A 137 -25.23 -0.92 -26.81
N ARG A 138 -26.08 -0.47 -25.88
CA ARG A 138 -27.19 0.44 -26.19
C ARG A 138 -26.69 1.80 -26.69
N HIS A 139 -25.63 2.32 -26.08
CA HIS A 139 -25.02 3.58 -26.48
C HIS A 139 -24.42 3.49 -27.90
N ALA A 140 -23.67 2.42 -28.18
CA ALA A 140 -23.13 2.13 -29.51
C ALA A 140 -24.24 2.03 -30.56
N ALA A 141 -25.33 1.30 -30.28
CA ALA A 141 -26.45 1.17 -31.20
C ALA A 141 -27.16 2.51 -31.49
N LEU A 142 -27.30 3.37 -30.49
CA LEU A 142 -27.82 4.73 -30.69
C LEU A 142 -26.84 5.60 -31.50
N ALA A 143 -25.54 5.46 -31.26
CA ALA A 143 -24.49 6.20 -31.95
C ALA A 143 -24.28 5.73 -33.40
N ASP A 144 -24.73 4.53 -33.76
CA ASP A 144 -24.65 4.03 -35.13
C ASP A 144 -25.71 4.68 -36.06
N ASN A 145 -26.82 5.14 -35.48
CA ASN A 145 -27.91 5.81 -36.18
C ASN A 145 -27.69 7.33 -36.30
N LEU A 146 -27.91 7.93 -37.49
CA LEU A 146 -27.74 9.38 -37.70
C LEU A 146 -28.62 10.22 -36.78
N SER A 147 -29.89 9.83 -36.59
CA SER A 147 -30.82 10.50 -35.69
C SER A 147 -30.37 10.42 -34.22
N GLY A 148 -29.85 9.27 -33.79
CA GLY A 148 -29.29 9.07 -32.46
C GLY A 148 -28.05 9.92 -32.22
N ARG A 149 -27.09 9.94 -33.17
CA ARG A 149 -25.93 10.85 -33.11
C ARG A 149 -26.34 12.31 -33.05
N LEU A 150 -27.32 12.72 -33.87
CA LEU A 150 -27.79 14.10 -33.87
C LEU A 150 -28.45 14.44 -32.54
N ALA A 151 -29.29 13.56 -31.98
CA ALA A 151 -29.90 13.76 -30.68
C ALA A 151 -28.85 13.93 -29.57
N MET A 152 -27.82 13.08 -29.54
CA MET A 152 -26.72 13.20 -28.57
C MET A 152 -25.93 14.51 -28.72
N ARG A 153 -25.72 14.98 -29.97
CA ARG A 153 -25.01 16.25 -30.24
C ARG A 153 -25.85 17.48 -29.89
N LEU A 154 -27.16 17.44 -30.15
CA LEU A 154 -28.08 18.55 -29.87
C LEU A 154 -28.46 18.64 -28.38
N ALA A 155 -28.40 17.52 -27.67
CA ALA A 155 -28.67 17.43 -26.25
C ALA A 155 -27.48 16.81 -25.50
N PRO A 156 -26.30 17.47 -25.53
CA PRO A 156 -25.11 16.94 -24.91
C PRO A 156 -25.36 16.70 -23.42
N GLY A 157 -25.15 15.46 -23.03
CA GLY A 157 -25.26 15.03 -21.65
C GLY A 157 -26.62 14.59 -21.15
N ARG A 158 -27.61 14.49 -22.04
CA ARG A 158 -28.90 13.85 -21.75
C ARG A 158 -28.94 12.38 -22.16
N ASP A 159 -27.84 11.84 -22.66
CA ASP A 159 -27.74 10.43 -22.97
C ASP A 159 -27.67 9.60 -21.68
N THR A 160 -28.71 8.79 -21.46
CA THR A 160 -28.83 7.87 -20.32
C THR A 160 -28.55 6.43 -20.72
N SER A 161 -28.09 6.18 -21.96
CA SER A 161 -27.74 4.84 -22.42
C SER A 161 -26.38 4.36 -21.93
N ILE A 162 -25.56 5.27 -21.42
CA ILE A 162 -24.25 5.00 -20.81
C ILE A 162 -24.07 5.89 -19.59
N VAL A 163 -23.39 5.39 -18.57
CA VAL A 163 -23.15 6.14 -17.34
C VAL A 163 -21.98 7.09 -17.56
N ASN A 164 -22.09 8.31 -17.03
CA ASN A 164 -20.96 9.20 -16.90
C ASN A 164 -20.71 9.46 -15.40
N PRO A 165 -19.65 8.88 -14.80
CA PRO A 165 -19.40 9.00 -13.36
C PRO A 165 -19.35 10.44 -12.85
N VAL A 166 -18.86 11.39 -13.65
CA VAL A 166 -18.77 12.82 -13.27
C VAL A 166 -20.15 13.49 -13.12
N ARG A 167 -21.21 12.87 -13.62
CA ARG A 167 -22.59 13.35 -13.48
C ARG A 167 -23.38 12.67 -12.36
N LEU A 168 -22.80 11.65 -11.73
CA LEU A 168 -23.37 11.05 -10.54
C LEU A 168 -23.15 11.98 -9.36
N ASP A 169 -23.99 11.88 -8.33
CA ASP A 169 -23.65 12.48 -7.04
C ASP A 169 -22.35 11.89 -6.50
N ALA A 170 -21.69 12.60 -5.59
CA ALA A 170 -20.36 12.25 -5.09
C ALA A 170 -20.28 10.81 -4.53
N ARG A 171 -21.36 10.33 -3.92
CA ARG A 171 -21.44 8.99 -3.36
C ARG A 171 -21.50 7.93 -4.46
N LEU A 172 -22.46 8.02 -5.38
CA LEU A 172 -22.55 7.08 -6.50
C LEU A 172 -21.35 7.15 -7.44
N GLY A 173 -20.77 8.35 -7.64
CA GLY A 173 -19.53 8.53 -8.38
C GLY A 173 -18.35 7.81 -7.72
N SER A 174 -18.25 7.85 -6.38
CA SER A 174 -17.21 7.12 -5.62
C SER A 174 -17.40 5.61 -5.68
N HIS A 175 -18.65 5.13 -5.72
CA HIS A 175 -18.95 3.70 -5.84
C HIS A 175 -18.39 3.08 -7.13
N VAL A 176 -18.28 3.85 -8.22
CA VAL A 176 -17.64 3.39 -9.47
C VAL A 176 -16.19 2.99 -9.23
N CYS A 177 -15.45 3.72 -8.39
CA CYS A 177 -14.07 3.39 -8.03
C CYS A 177 -14.00 2.31 -6.94
N ALA A 178 -14.92 2.37 -5.97
CA ALA A 178 -14.98 1.43 -4.85
C ALA A 178 -15.27 -0.02 -5.27
N GLN A 179 -15.80 -0.25 -6.47
CA GLN A 179 -15.91 -1.61 -7.02
C GLN A 179 -14.56 -2.32 -7.19
N CYS A 180 -13.42 -1.61 -7.11
CA CYS A 180 -12.08 -2.18 -7.13
C CYS A 180 -11.23 -1.67 -5.96
N HIS A 181 -11.26 -0.37 -5.70
CA HIS A 181 -10.52 0.31 -4.62
C HIS A 181 -11.24 0.26 -3.26
N ALA A 182 -11.98 -0.83 -3.04
CA ALA A 182 -12.56 -1.22 -1.78
C ALA A 182 -12.61 -2.74 -1.66
N GLN A 183 -11.89 -3.27 -0.67
CA GLN A 183 -12.05 -4.65 -0.25
C GLN A 183 -13.44 -4.87 0.33
N ARG A 184 -14.05 -6.00 -0.04
CA ARG A 184 -15.49 -6.21 0.10
C ARG A 184 -15.81 -7.68 0.27
N MET A 185 -16.92 -7.96 0.93
CA MET A 185 -17.51 -9.28 1.01
C MET A 185 -18.88 -9.28 0.36
N VAL A 186 -19.30 -10.45 -0.10
CA VAL A 186 -20.67 -10.67 -0.55
C VAL A 186 -21.62 -10.79 0.65
N PRO A 187 -22.84 -10.23 0.57
CA PRO A 187 -23.73 -10.12 1.72
C PRO A 187 -24.37 -11.46 2.11
N ASP A 188 -24.61 -12.35 1.16
CA ASP A 188 -25.27 -13.62 1.39
C ASP A 188 -24.87 -14.72 0.36
N PRO A 189 -25.25 -15.98 0.59
CA PRO A 189 -24.92 -17.09 -0.31
C PRO A 189 -25.55 -17.00 -1.70
N ALA A 190 -26.66 -16.29 -1.89
CA ALA A 190 -27.31 -16.12 -3.19
C ALA A 190 -26.51 -15.13 -4.05
N GLU A 191 -26.09 -13.99 -3.48
CA GLU A 191 -25.17 -13.06 -4.14
C GLU A 191 -23.82 -13.70 -4.42
N LEU A 192 -23.28 -14.50 -3.49
CA LEU A 192 -22.07 -15.29 -3.74
C LEU A 192 -22.25 -16.21 -4.96
N ARG A 193 -23.37 -16.94 -5.02
CA ARG A 193 -23.64 -17.84 -6.14
C ARG A 193 -23.75 -17.08 -7.45
N GLN A 194 -24.48 -15.98 -7.47
CA GLN A 194 -24.60 -15.13 -8.65
C GLN A 194 -23.24 -14.61 -9.10
N MET A 195 -22.42 -14.13 -8.17
CA MET A 195 -21.09 -13.60 -8.44
C MET A 195 -20.15 -14.65 -9.02
N MET A 196 -20.17 -15.88 -8.50
CA MET A 196 -19.37 -17.00 -9.01
C MET A 196 -19.88 -17.58 -10.34
N ASP A 197 -21.17 -17.45 -10.64
CA ASP A 197 -21.76 -17.95 -11.88
C ASP A 197 -21.60 -16.94 -13.02
N SER A 198 -22.07 -15.71 -12.79
CA SER A 198 -22.31 -14.70 -13.83
C SER A 198 -21.57 -13.38 -13.61
N GLY A 199 -20.81 -13.26 -12.52
CA GLY A 199 -20.07 -12.05 -12.16
C GLY A 199 -20.82 -11.08 -11.24
N PRO A 200 -20.20 -9.95 -10.87
CA PRO A 200 -20.77 -8.99 -9.92
C PRO A 200 -22.14 -8.48 -10.37
N SER A 201 -23.07 -8.33 -9.42
CA SER A 201 -24.41 -7.75 -9.64
C SER A 201 -24.38 -6.23 -9.80
N TYR A 202 -23.42 -5.56 -9.16
CA TYR A 202 -23.20 -4.11 -9.27
C TYR A 202 -22.94 -3.64 -10.70
N ARG A 203 -23.51 -2.49 -11.07
CA ARG A 203 -23.18 -1.74 -12.29
C ARG A 203 -22.95 -0.26 -11.94
N PRO A 204 -22.11 0.47 -12.70
CA PRO A 204 -21.92 1.90 -12.48
C PRO A 204 -23.25 2.65 -12.40
N GLY A 205 -23.34 3.60 -11.46
CA GLY A 205 -24.57 4.34 -11.17
C GLY A 205 -25.52 3.65 -10.19
N MET A 206 -25.27 2.40 -9.80
CA MET A 206 -25.99 1.74 -8.70
C MET A 206 -25.35 2.08 -7.35
N ASP A 207 -26.08 1.78 -6.28
CA ASP A 207 -25.52 1.81 -4.94
C ASP A 207 -24.68 0.54 -4.71
N LEU A 208 -23.36 0.68 -4.54
CA LEU A 208 -22.49 -0.47 -4.33
C LEU A 208 -22.85 -1.25 -3.07
N HIS A 209 -23.36 -0.57 -2.03
CA HIS A 209 -23.67 -1.21 -0.75
C HIS A 209 -24.90 -2.13 -0.82
N ASP A 210 -25.70 -2.05 -1.89
CA ASP A 210 -26.81 -2.99 -2.14
C ASP A 210 -26.31 -4.35 -2.67
N HIS A 211 -25.04 -4.42 -3.11
CA HIS A 211 -24.47 -5.60 -3.76
C HIS A 211 -23.35 -6.25 -2.95
N VAL A 212 -22.64 -5.45 -2.14
CA VAL A 212 -21.46 -5.90 -1.38
C VAL A 212 -21.35 -5.14 -0.07
N ILE A 213 -20.70 -5.76 0.91
CA ILE A 213 -20.41 -5.14 2.20
C ILE A 213 -18.93 -4.75 2.21
N PRO A 214 -18.59 -3.45 2.37
CA PRO A 214 -17.20 -3.05 2.55
C PRO A 214 -16.56 -3.73 3.76
N VAL A 215 -15.34 -4.26 3.57
CA VAL A 215 -14.55 -4.81 4.68
C VAL A 215 -13.99 -3.65 5.48
N MET A 216 -14.31 -3.61 6.77
CA MET A 216 -13.80 -2.71 7.80
C MET A 216 -13.01 -3.52 8.83
N ARG A 217 -12.33 -2.82 9.75
CA ARG A 217 -11.51 -3.45 10.80
C ARG A 217 -12.24 -4.54 11.57
N ASP A 218 -13.47 -4.25 11.99
CA ASP A 218 -14.28 -5.14 12.84
C ASP A 218 -15.29 -5.98 12.05
N THR A 219 -15.18 -6.00 10.71
CA THR A 219 -15.97 -6.91 9.88
C THR A 219 -15.64 -8.35 10.28
N LYS A 220 -16.67 -9.15 10.59
CA LYS A 220 -16.49 -10.56 10.95
C LYS A 220 -16.17 -11.37 9.70
N ALA A 221 -15.08 -12.13 9.74
CA ALA A 221 -14.79 -13.07 8.67
C ALA A 221 -15.86 -14.17 8.62
N PRO A 222 -16.30 -14.60 7.43
CA PRO A 222 -17.28 -15.68 7.30
C PRO A 222 -16.71 -17.07 7.64
N LEU A 223 -15.39 -17.18 7.87
CA LEU A 223 -14.71 -18.44 8.19
C LEU A 223 -14.50 -18.57 9.70
N LEU A 224 -15.04 -19.64 10.30
CA LEU A 224 -14.86 -19.97 11.72
C LEU A 224 -13.37 -20.07 12.07
N GLY A 225 -12.96 -19.46 13.20
CA GLY A 225 -11.57 -19.44 13.66
C GLY A 225 -10.69 -18.33 13.08
N HIS A 226 -11.24 -17.47 12.21
CA HIS A 226 -10.51 -16.35 11.58
C HIS A 226 -11.12 -14.98 11.92
N GLU A 227 -11.63 -14.81 13.15
CA GLU A 227 -12.34 -13.59 13.58
C GLU A 227 -11.49 -12.30 13.47
N ASP A 228 -10.16 -12.42 13.46
CA ASP A 228 -9.22 -11.31 13.35
C ASP A 228 -8.63 -11.10 11.94
N LEU A 229 -9.10 -11.85 10.92
CA LEU A 229 -8.54 -11.86 9.55
C LEU A 229 -8.37 -10.44 8.98
N PHE A 230 -9.38 -9.59 9.17
CA PHE A 230 -9.37 -8.23 8.63
C PHE A 230 -8.76 -7.20 9.56
N LYS A 231 -8.67 -7.46 10.87
CA LYS A 231 -8.18 -6.47 11.84
C LYS A 231 -6.77 -5.99 11.51
N LEU A 232 -5.90 -6.90 11.07
CA LEU A 232 -4.53 -6.59 10.67
C LEU A 232 -4.42 -5.92 9.28
N ARG A 233 -5.53 -5.58 8.62
CA ARG A 233 -5.53 -4.75 7.40
C ARG A 233 -5.73 -3.26 7.68
N PHE A 234 -5.90 -2.93 8.96
CA PHE A 234 -6.11 -1.59 9.47
C PHE A 234 -5.14 -1.31 10.62
N TRP A 235 -4.79 -0.04 10.78
CA TRP A 235 -4.27 0.50 12.04
C TRP A 235 -5.27 0.27 13.17
N ALA A 236 -4.83 0.36 14.43
CA ALA A 236 -5.70 0.02 15.56
C ALA A 236 -6.91 0.96 15.69
N ASP A 237 -6.82 2.17 15.13
CA ASP A 237 -7.90 3.16 15.09
C ASP A 237 -8.89 2.98 13.92
N GLY A 238 -8.74 1.92 13.11
CA GLY A 238 -9.61 1.64 11.96
C GLY A 238 -9.19 2.33 10.66
N THR A 239 -8.12 3.13 10.66
CA THR A 239 -7.54 3.64 9.42
C THR A 239 -7.00 2.48 8.59
N PRO A 240 -7.27 2.37 7.28
CA PRO A 240 -6.63 1.37 6.45
C PRO A 240 -5.11 1.51 6.50
N ARG A 241 -4.39 0.39 6.42
CA ARG A 241 -2.92 0.39 6.33
C ARG A 241 -2.40 -0.27 5.06
N LEU A 242 -3.30 -0.68 4.17
CA LEU A 242 -3.02 -1.35 2.92
C LEU A 242 -3.72 -0.64 1.75
N THR A 243 -3.19 -0.80 0.54
CA THR A 243 -3.88 -0.36 -0.69
C THR A 243 -5.12 -1.21 -0.99
N ALA A 244 -5.98 -0.76 -1.91
CA ALA A 244 -7.31 -1.33 -2.19
C ALA A 244 -8.32 -1.17 -1.03
N TYR A 245 -8.02 -0.23 -0.12
CA TYR A 245 -8.90 0.25 0.94
C TYR A 245 -9.08 1.78 0.86
N GLU A 246 -8.78 2.39 -0.28
CA GLU A 246 -8.85 3.84 -0.44
C GLU A 246 -10.27 4.37 -0.18
N TYR A 247 -11.30 3.65 -0.63
CA TYR A 247 -12.70 3.99 -0.34
C TYR A 247 -12.98 3.95 1.17
N GLN A 248 -12.56 2.90 1.89
CA GLN A 248 -12.72 2.80 3.34
C GLN A 248 -12.03 3.93 4.10
N GLY A 249 -10.87 4.39 3.63
CA GLY A 249 -10.21 5.56 4.19
C GLY A 249 -11.03 6.83 3.92
N MET A 250 -11.45 7.01 2.68
CA MET A 250 -12.22 8.18 2.25
C MET A 250 -13.53 8.32 3.02
N THR A 251 -14.28 7.22 3.22
CA THR A 251 -15.56 7.25 3.94
C THR A 251 -15.45 7.59 5.43
N GLN A 252 -14.25 7.50 6.01
CA GLN A 252 -13.96 7.94 7.38
C GLN A 252 -13.64 9.44 7.48
N SER A 253 -13.48 10.13 6.35
CA SER A 253 -13.12 11.55 6.31
C SER A 253 -14.35 12.43 6.52
N ALA A 254 -14.22 13.51 7.29
CA ALA A 254 -15.27 14.51 7.42
C ALA A 254 -15.66 15.11 6.05
N CYS A 255 -14.69 15.26 5.14
CA CYS A 255 -14.91 15.72 3.77
C CYS A 255 -15.85 14.83 2.96
N TYR A 256 -15.94 13.54 3.28
CA TYR A 256 -16.89 12.60 2.64
C TYR A 256 -18.22 12.53 3.40
N GLN A 257 -18.16 12.51 4.74
CA GLN A 257 -19.36 12.35 5.57
C GLN A 257 -20.23 13.61 5.64
N GLN A 258 -19.63 14.79 5.46
CA GLN A 258 -20.27 16.08 5.69
C GLN A 258 -20.25 17.00 4.46
N ALA A 259 -19.65 16.56 3.36
CA ALA A 259 -19.57 17.31 2.10
C ALA A 259 -19.59 16.36 0.89
N GLU A 260 -19.55 16.93 -0.32
CA GLU A 260 -19.67 16.19 -1.58
C GLU A 260 -18.30 15.79 -2.15
N LEU A 261 -17.43 15.15 -1.36
CA LEU A 261 -16.15 14.66 -1.85
C LEU A 261 -16.32 13.34 -2.64
N SER A 262 -15.70 13.27 -3.81
CA SER A 262 -15.58 12.05 -4.62
C SER A 262 -14.14 11.79 -5.04
N CYS A 263 -13.86 10.56 -5.51
CA CYS A 263 -12.55 10.21 -6.08
C CYS A 263 -12.13 11.15 -7.22
N MET A 264 -13.10 11.59 -8.04
CA MET A 264 -12.89 12.41 -9.24
C MET A 264 -12.59 13.88 -8.92
N ASP A 265 -12.70 14.30 -7.66
CA ASP A 265 -12.27 15.64 -7.26
C ASP A 265 -10.75 15.80 -7.24
N CYS A 266 -10.03 14.68 -7.12
CA CYS A 266 -8.58 14.58 -7.13
C CYS A 266 -8.07 13.83 -8.37
N HIS A 267 -8.71 12.73 -8.76
CA HIS A 267 -8.27 11.88 -9.86
C HIS A 267 -8.91 12.24 -11.21
N SER A 268 -8.14 12.03 -12.27
CA SER A 268 -8.54 12.15 -13.67
C SER A 268 -8.37 10.79 -14.35
N MET A 269 -9.46 10.19 -14.82
CA MET A 269 -9.44 8.87 -15.44
C MET A 269 -8.87 8.84 -16.87
N HIS A 270 -8.94 9.98 -17.58
CA HIS A 270 -8.62 10.07 -19.01
C HIS A 270 -7.52 11.11 -19.30
N GLY A 271 -6.69 11.40 -18.31
CA GLY A 271 -5.63 12.40 -18.41
C GLY A 271 -4.80 12.46 -17.13
N GLY A 272 -3.77 13.30 -17.12
CA GLY A 272 -2.77 13.29 -16.04
C GLY A 272 -1.79 12.13 -16.16
N ASP A 273 -1.01 11.89 -15.11
CA ASP A 273 -0.04 10.79 -15.07
C ASP A 273 -0.74 9.44 -14.86
N PRO A 274 -0.55 8.45 -15.76
CA PRO A 274 -1.12 7.11 -15.61
C PRO A 274 -0.75 6.38 -14.31
N ALA A 275 0.40 6.70 -13.69
CA ALA A 275 0.83 6.02 -12.47
C ALA A 275 -0.05 6.35 -11.24
N GLY A 276 -0.71 7.51 -11.23
CA GLY A 276 -1.60 7.95 -10.15
C GLY A 276 -2.95 8.49 -10.62
N GLN A 277 -3.18 8.53 -11.93
CA GLN A 277 -4.35 9.14 -12.57
C GLN A 277 -4.63 10.53 -12.00
N ILE A 278 -3.59 11.35 -11.88
CA ILE A 278 -3.63 12.67 -11.25
C ILE A 278 -2.97 13.69 -12.17
N THR A 279 -3.61 14.84 -12.33
CA THR A 279 -3.04 15.95 -13.10
C THR A 279 -2.00 16.70 -12.28
N ASP A 280 -1.05 17.39 -12.92
CA ASP A 280 -0.03 18.18 -12.20
C ASP A 280 -0.65 19.21 -11.25
N ARG A 281 -1.76 19.84 -11.67
CA ARG A 281 -2.54 20.75 -10.83
C ARG A 281 -3.01 20.07 -9.54
N ASN A 282 -3.49 18.83 -9.64
CA ASN A 282 -4.02 18.08 -8.51
C ASN A 282 -2.93 17.42 -7.66
N ARG A 283 -1.65 17.46 -8.06
CA ARG A 283 -0.53 17.03 -7.21
C ARG A 283 -0.23 18.02 -6.08
N GLY A 284 -0.59 19.29 -6.25
CA GLY A 284 -0.49 20.31 -5.21
C GLY A 284 -1.81 20.55 -4.48
N ASN A 285 -1.87 21.61 -3.68
CA ASN A 285 -3.02 21.94 -2.82
C ASN A 285 -4.35 22.27 -3.54
N ALA A 286 -4.39 22.29 -4.88
CA ALA A 286 -5.53 22.78 -5.63
C ALA A 286 -6.85 22.05 -5.31
N PRO A 287 -6.89 20.71 -5.15
CA PRO A 287 -8.13 20.01 -4.78
C PRO A 287 -8.64 20.42 -3.40
N CYS A 288 -7.76 20.54 -2.40
CA CYS A 288 -8.12 20.96 -1.05
C CYS A 288 -8.68 22.40 -1.04
N LEU A 289 -8.04 23.31 -1.77
CA LEU A 289 -8.41 24.73 -1.85
C LEU A 289 -9.70 25.03 -2.63
N ARG A 290 -10.36 24.01 -3.20
CA ARG A 290 -11.71 24.13 -3.77
C ARG A 290 -12.72 24.45 -2.67
N CYS A 291 -12.67 23.70 -1.57
CA CYS A 291 -13.54 23.86 -0.42
C CYS A 291 -12.89 24.71 0.68
N HIS A 292 -11.59 24.54 0.92
CA HIS A 292 -10.85 25.26 1.98
C HIS A 292 -10.26 26.59 1.46
N GLN A 293 -11.15 27.52 1.09
CA GLN A 293 -10.74 28.75 0.40
C GLN A 293 -9.96 29.74 1.28
N ASP A 294 -10.11 29.66 2.60
CA ASP A 294 -9.43 30.53 3.55
C ASP A 294 -7.90 30.40 3.49
N PHE A 295 -7.39 29.24 3.07
CA PHE A 295 -5.96 28.97 2.96
C PHE A 295 -5.38 29.28 1.56
N ARG A 296 -6.16 29.90 0.65
CA ARG A 296 -5.65 30.29 -0.68
C ARG A 296 -4.60 31.39 -0.62
N ARG A 297 -4.64 32.25 0.40
CA ARG A 297 -3.62 33.28 0.60
C ARG A 297 -2.39 32.62 1.21
N GLU A 298 -1.22 32.87 0.64
CA GLU A 298 0.06 32.35 1.13
C GLU A 298 0.27 32.62 2.63
N SER A 299 -0.06 33.83 3.10
CA SER A 299 0.06 34.17 4.52
C SER A 299 -0.84 33.31 5.41
N ALA A 300 -2.05 32.97 4.95
CA ALA A 300 -2.95 32.09 5.67
C ALA A 300 -2.49 30.63 5.63
N LEU A 301 -1.96 30.18 4.49
CA LEU A 301 -1.35 28.87 4.33
C LEU A 301 -0.16 28.71 5.30
N VAL A 302 0.80 29.63 5.29
CA VAL A 302 1.97 29.62 6.18
C VAL A 302 1.56 29.70 7.64
N ALA A 303 0.56 30.55 7.97
CA ALA A 303 0.06 30.65 9.34
C ALA A 303 -0.61 29.35 9.83
N HIS A 304 -1.24 28.60 8.92
CA HIS A 304 -1.88 27.32 9.20
C HIS A 304 -0.86 26.17 9.26
N SER A 305 -0.06 26.00 8.21
CA SER A 305 0.91 24.90 8.08
C SER A 305 2.10 25.07 9.04
N LYS A 306 2.42 26.31 9.43
CA LYS A 306 3.68 26.70 10.11
C LYS A 306 4.94 26.42 9.30
N HIS A 307 4.79 26.27 7.99
CA HIS A 307 5.88 25.98 7.07
C HIS A 307 5.99 27.07 5.99
N PRO A 308 7.18 27.30 5.39
CA PRO A 308 7.32 28.17 4.24
C PRO A 308 6.42 27.74 3.06
N VAL A 309 5.96 28.68 2.24
CA VAL A 309 4.98 28.43 1.16
C VAL A 309 5.40 27.28 0.25
N ASP A 310 6.67 27.28 -0.19
CA ASP A 310 7.19 26.32 -1.18
C ASP A 310 7.78 25.05 -0.55
N SER A 311 7.62 24.84 0.76
CA SER A 311 8.16 23.65 1.40
C SER A 311 7.19 22.47 1.32
N PRO A 312 7.69 21.22 1.42
CA PRO A 312 6.83 20.04 1.53
C PRO A 312 5.81 20.10 2.68
N GLY A 313 6.13 20.83 3.76
CA GLY A 313 5.23 20.99 4.91
C GLY A 313 4.04 21.92 4.66
N SER A 314 4.06 22.70 3.58
CA SER A 314 2.91 23.49 3.14
C SER A 314 2.00 22.76 2.14
N GLN A 315 2.31 21.51 1.80
CA GLN A 315 1.42 20.67 0.99
C GLN A 315 0.38 19.99 1.89
N CYS A 316 -0.91 20.27 1.68
CA CYS A 316 -2.04 19.74 2.46
C CYS A 316 -1.97 18.22 2.58
N TYR A 317 -1.60 17.54 1.49
CA TYR A 317 -1.49 16.08 1.46
C TYR A 317 -0.49 15.52 2.47
N ASN A 318 0.62 16.21 2.73
CA ASN A 318 1.69 15.68 3.58
C ASN A 318 1.27 15.60 5.05
N CYS A 319 0.35 16.47 5.48
CA CYS A 319 -0.22 16.44 6.83
C CYS A 319 -1.54 15.68 6.90
N HIS A 320 -2.47 15.98 5.98
CA HIS A 320 -3.85 15.46 6.05
C HIS A 320 -4.06 14.12 5.33
N MET A 321 -3.11 13.70 4.49
CA MET A 321 -3.11 12.42 3.77
C MET A 321 -1.71 11.78 3.82
N PRO A 322 -1.18 11.50 5.03
CA PRO A 322 0.20 11.05 5.19
C PRO A 322 0.44 9.67 4.54
N HIS A 323 1.70 9.41 4.14
CA HIS A 323 2.11 8.12 3.58
C HIS A 323 2.17 7.04 4.65
N LEU A 324 1.18 6.16 4.73
CA LEU A 324 1.09 5.11 5.75
C LEU A 324 0.48 3.80 5.23
N ASN A 325 0.17 3.70 3.93
CA ASN A 325 -0.43 2.49 3.36
C ASN A 325 0.62 1.68 2.62
N TYR A 326 0.88 0.44 3.06
CA TYR A 326 1.71 -0.47 2.28
C TYR A 326 0.89 -1.09 1.14
N GLY A 327 1.45 -1.12 -0.05
CA GLY A 327 0.85 -1.87 -1.13
C GLY A 327 1.71 -1.84 -2.36
N VAL A 328 1.60 -2.91 -3.14
CA VAL A 328 2.33 -3.04 -4.41
C VAL A 328 3.84 -2.72 -4.32
N MET A 329 4.46 -3.15 -3.22
CA MET A 329 5.87 -2.90 -2.87
C MET A 329 6.26 -1.40 -2.78
N ASP A 330 5.30 -0.55 -2.43
CA ASP A 330 5.51 0.88 -2.17
C ASP A 330 4.64 1.37 -1.01
N ILE A 331 4.88 2.60 -0.56
CA ILE A 331 4.09 3.27 0.48
C ILE A 331 3.23 4.36 -0.14
N HIS A 332 1.93 4.31 0.11
CA HIS A 332 0.92 5.19 -0.46
C HIS A 332 0.29 6.07 0.61
N ARG A 333 -0.35 7.16 0.16
CA ARG A 333 -1.07 8.08 1.02
C ARG A 333 -2.32 7.44 1.61
N SER A 334 -2.58 7.76 2.88
CA SER A 334 -3.88 7.54 3.49
C SER A 334 -4.94 8.32 2.71
N HIS A 335 -6.08 7.67 2.44
CA HIS A 335 -7.28 8.35 1.98
C HIS A 335 -8.22 8.73 3.11
N ARG A 336 -7.86 8.45 4.37
CA ARG A 336 -8.50 9.05 5.54
C ARG A 336 -7.94 10.47 5.72
N ILE A 337 -8.70 11.45 5.23
CA ILE A 337 -8.38 12.87 5.27
C ILE A 337 -8.79 13.42 6.64
N GLU A 338 -7.81 13.89 7.40
CA GLU A 338 -8.05 14.32 8.78
C GLU A 338 -6.95 15.23 9.32
N VAL A 339 -7.19 15.83 10.48
CA VAL A 339 -6.18 16.61 11.21
C VAL A 339 -5.21 15.66 11.93
N PRO A 340 -3.88 15.89 11.83
CA PRO A 340 -2.88 15.11 12.56
C PRO A 340 -3.11 15.10 14.08
N ASP A 341 -2.92 13.94 14.71
CA ASP A 341 -3.01 13.77 16.16
C ASP A 341 -1.93 12.77 16.61
N ALA A 342 -0.87 13.28 17.22
CA ALA A 342 0.28 12.46 17.61
C ALA A 342 -0.04 11.42 18.69
N HIS A 343 -0.99 11.70 19.61
CA HIS A 343 -1.40 10.74 20.63
C HIS A 343 -2.20 9.60 20.01
N ARG A 344 -3.19 9.93 19.17
CA ARG A 344 -3.97 8.90 18.46
C ARG A 344 -3.07 8.04 17.58
N ASP A 345 -2.12 8.66 16.89
CA ASP A 345 -1.17 7.97 16.01
C ASP A 345 -0.30 6.97 16.79
N ALA A 346 0.38 7.43 17.85
CA ALA A 346 1.22 6.58 18.67
C ALA A 346 0.43 5.43 19.32
N ALA A 347 -0.73 5.73 19.92
CA ALA A 347 -1.58 4.74 20.58
C ALA A 347 -2.18 3.72 19.61
N SER A 348 -2.29 4.06 18.32
CA SER A 348 -2.79 3.14 17.28
C SER A 348 -1.70 2.45 16.47
N GLY A 349 -0.42 2.70 16.80
CA GLY A 349 0.74 2.22 16.05
C GLY A 349 0.85 2.83 14.66
N ARG A 350 0.13 3.92 14.42
CA ARG A 350 0.04 4.55 13.11
C ARG A 350 1.17 5.56 12.95
N PRO A 351 1.88 5.54 11.81
CA PRO A 351 2.95 6.50 11.59
C PRO A 351 2.43 7.96 11.48
N ASN A 352 2.93 8.85 12.33
CA ASN A 352 2.43 10.24 12.47
C ASN A 352 2.90 11.16 11.34
N ALA A 353 2.04 12.09 10.91
CA ALA A 353 2.30 12.99 9.78
C ALA A 353 3.50 13.92 9.95
N CYS A 354 3.73 14.47 11.15
CA CYS A 354 4.88 15.34 11.44
C CYS A 354 6.19 14.53 11.40
N LEU A 355 6.16 13.34 11.99
CA LEU A 355 7.29 12.42 12.05
C LEU A 355 7.61 11.79 10.68
N ASN A 356 6.79 12.03 9.65
CA ASN A 356 7.17 11.71 8.25
C ASN A 356 8.41 12.50 7.81
N CYS A 357 8.58 13.74 8.29
CA CYS A 357 9.63 14.67 7.85
C CYS A 357 10.58 15.06 8.99
N HIS A 358 10.10 15.00 10.23
CA HIS A 358 10.87 15.22 11.46
C HIS A 358 11.17 13.89 12.14
N VAL A 359 11.82 12.99 11.41
CA VAL A 359 12.13 11.64 11.89
C VAL A 359 13.11 11.63 13.08
N ASP A 360 13.79 12.75 13.30
CA ASP A 360 14.65 13.01 14.45
C ASP A 360 13.86 13.33 15.72
N GLU A 361 12.57 13.59 15.65
CA GLU A 361 11.76 14.01 16.80
C GLU A 361 10.93 12.87 17.39
N THR A 362 10.45 13.08 18.62
CA THR A 362 9.62 12.11 19.35
C THR A 362 8.12 12.34 19.06
N PRO A 363 7.25 11.33 19.27
CA PRO A 363 5.80 11.56 19.24
C PRO A 363 5.34 12.66 20.20
N GLN A 364 5.97 12.78 21.38
CA GLN A 364 5.64 13.83 22.34
C GLN A 364 6.01 15.23 21.81
N TRP A 365 7.12 15.37 21.08
CA TRP A 365 7.46 16.62 20.42
C TRP A 365 6.36 17.04 19.44
N ALA A 366 5.87 16.11 18.62
CA ALA A 366 4.80 16.39 17.66
C ALA A 366 3.50 16.80 18.38
N ALA A 367 3.15 16.13 19.48
CA ALA A 367 2.00 16.50 20.31
C ALA A 367 2.13 17.92 20.87
N ASN A 368 3.29 18.26 21.45
CA ASN A 368 3.56 19.58 22.01
C ASN A 368 3.54 20.68 20.94
N ALA A 369 4.10 20.41 19.75
CA ALA A 369 4.07 21.34 18.63
C ALA A 369 2.61 21.66 18.22
N LEU A 370 1.78 20.63 18.04
CA LEU A 370 0.37 20.79 17.69
C LEU A 370 -0.43 21.53 18.78
N ALA A 371 -0.19 21.22 20.05
CA ALA A 371 -0.82 21.93 21.17
C ALA A 371 -0.45 23.42 21.18
N GLY A 372 0.84 23.73 20.96
CA GLY A 372 1.34 25.10 20.84
C GLY A 372 0.66 25.90 19.73
N TRP A 373 0.35 25.26 18.60
CA TRP A 373 -0.34 25.93 17.49
C TRP A 373 -1.78 26.31 17.82
N ASN A 374 -2.42 25.56 18.72
CA ASN A 374 -3.77 25.82 19.21
C ASN A 374 -3.80 26.75 20.44
N GLY A 375 -2.65 27.32 20.84
CA GLY A 375 -2.54 28.23 21.98
C GLY A 375 -2.49 27.53 23.34
N ALA A 376 -2.36 26.21 23.39
CA ALA A 376 -2.07 25.46 24.62
C ALA A 376 -0.55 25.43 24.88
N SER A 377 -0.13 25.44 26.15
CA SER A 377 1.29 25.57 26.52
C SER A 377 2.08 24.27 26.38
N VAL A 378 1.51 23.13 26.77
CA VAL A 378 2.10 21.78 26.73
C VAL A 378 0.97 20.76 26.66
N ASP A 379 1.17 19.65 25.95
CA ASP A 379 0.26 18.50 26.02
C ASP A 379 0.74 17.53 27.11
N ASP A 380 0.14 17.61 28.30
CA ASP A 380 0.51 16.81 29.47
C ASP A 380 -0.05 15.37 29.44
N ARG A 381 -0.72 14.97 28.34
CA ARG A 381 -1.20 13.59 28.20
C ARG A 381 -0.01 12.62 28.18
N ILE A 382 -0.19 11.47 28.82
CA ILE A 382 0.82 10.40 28.77
C ILE A 382 0.89 9.87 27.33
N MET A 383 2.08 9.90 26.75
CA MET A 383 2.33 9.30 25.45
C MET A 383 2.44 7.78 25.59
N GLU A 384 1.68 7.05 24.78
CA GLU A 384 1.71 5.59 24.71
C GLU A 384 1.93 5.17 23.26
N ARG A 385 2.84 4.20 23.06
CA ARG A 385 3.11 3.63 21.74
C ARG A 385 2.61 2.19 21.69
N LEU A 386 1.80 1.87 20.69
CA LEU A 386 1.25 0.52 20.52
C LEU A 386 2.33 -0.56 20.33
N ASP A 387 3.46 -0.19 19.71
CA ASP A 387 4.59 -1.10 19.49
C ASP A 387 5.42 -1.38 20.75
N GLY A 388 5.17 -0.67 21.84
CA GLY A 388 5.92 -0.77 23.09
C GLY A 388 7.31 -0.13 23.04
N GLY A 389 7.64 0.61 21.98
CA GLY A 389 8.92 1.31 21.85
C GLY A 389 9.10 2.43 22.87
N PRO A 390 10.34 2.80 23.23
CA PRO A 390 10.60 3.88 24.18
C PRO A 390 10.10 5.23 23.67
N VAL A 391 9.18 5.88 24.40
CA VAL A 391 8.58 7.17 24.01
C VAL A 391 9.56 8.34 23.96
N ALA A 392 10.71 8.19 24.64
CA ALA A 392 11.80 9.17 24.63
C ALA A 392 12.66 9.11 23.35
N LEU A 393 12.51 8.05 22.54
CA LEU A 393 13.25 7.91 21.29
C LEU A 393 12.48 8.51 20.12
N SER A 394 13.25 8.90 19.11
CA SER A 394 12.75 9.31 17.81
C SER A 394 11.90 8.22 17.17
N ASP A 395 10.97 8.62 16.30
CA ASP A 395 10.10 7.67 15.60
C ASP A 395 10.85 6.71 14.67
N MET A 396 12.11 7.02 14.33
CA MET A 396 12.97 6.11 13.59
C MET A 396 13.15 4.76 14.31
N SER A 397 13.03 4.70 15.64
CA SER A 397 13.09 3.44 16.40
C SER A 397 12.01 2.42 16.00
N THR A 398 10.88 2.89 15.46
CA THR A 398 9.79 2.06 14.90
C THR A 398 10.28 1.09 13.84
N VAL A 399 11.34 1.43 13.10
CA VAL A 399 11.90 0.53 12.08
C VAL A 399 12.44 -0.79 12.67
N LEU A 400 12.77 -0.80 13.96
CA LEU A 400 13.24 -1.98 14.67
C LEU A 400 12.15 -2.59 15.56
N VAL A 401 11.31 -1.78 16.20
CA VAL A 401 10.31 -2.27 17.17
C VAL A 401 8.93 -2.56 16.58
N GLY A 402 8.56 -1.96 15.45
CA GLY A 402 7.21 -2.03 14.91
C GLY A 402 6.86 -3.38 14.28
N ASP A 403 5.61 -3.55 13.87
CA ASP A 403 5.22 -4.68 13.01
C ASP A 403 5.71 -4.49 11.54
N PRO A 404 5.56 -5.49 10.65
CA PRO A 404 6.12 -5.40 9.30
C PRO A 404 5.63 -4.23 8.46
N ALA A 405 4.39 -3.78 8.67
CA ALA A 405 3.86 -2.60 7.97
C ALA A 405 4.46 -1.32 8.54
N GLN A 406 4.56 -1.22 9.88
CA GLN A 406 5.21 -0.08 10.54
C GLN A 406 6.68 0.05 10.13
N LYS A 407 7.43 -1.07 10.17
CA LYS A 407 8.83 -1.14 9.75
C LYS A 407 9.00 -0.69 8.31
N ALA A 408 8.19 -1.21 7.40
CA ALA A 408 8.24 -0.84 5.98
C ALA A 408 7.98 0.66 5.75
N VAL A 409 6.96 1.23 6.40
CA VAL A 409 6.63 2.65 6.26
C VAL A 409 7.77 3.54 6.78
N VAL A 410 8.31 3.26 7.97
CA VAL A 410 9.37 4.08 8.57
C VAL A 410 10.70 3.92 7.82
N ALA A 411 11.04 2.70 7.39
CA ALA A 411 12.20 2.45 6.53
C ALA A 411 12.10 3.26 5.22
N TRP A 412 10.95 3.28 4.55
CA TRP A 412 10.73 4.03 3.31
C TRP A 412 10.84 5.54 3.53
N ARG A 413 10.33 6.06 4.65
CA ARG A 413 10.32 7.50 4.97
C ARG A 413 11.72 8.09 5.06
N ALA A 414 12.68 7.38 5.66
CA ALA A 414 14.04 7.89 5.89
C ALA A 414 14.74 8.39 4.61
N GLY A 415 14.43 7.79 3.46
CA GLY A 415 15.00 8.15 2.16
C GLY A 415 14.23 9.24 1.40
N GLN A 416 13.07 9.66 1.86
CA GLN A 416 12.18 10.53 1.08
C GLN A 416 12.75 11.93 0.89
N PRO A 417 12.48 12.57 -0.25
CA PRO A 417 12.95 13.93 -0.54
C PRO A 417 12.26 15.00 0.31
N ASP A 418 11.13 14.68 0.94
CA ASP A 418 10.38 15.61 1.79
C ASP A 418 10.96 15.74 3.21
N GLN A 419 12.00 14.97 3.54
CA GLN A 419 12.71 15.08 4.82
C GLN A 419 13.25 16.49 5.06
N TYR A 420 13.12 16.96 6.31
CA TYR A 420 13.68 18.24 6.74
C TYR A 420 15.22 18.21 6.71
N GLN A 421 15.81 17.11 7.19
CA GLN A 421 17.26 16.90 7.21
C GLN A 421 17.77 16.49 5.82
N ARG A 422 18.98 16.94 5.45
CA ARG A 422 19.63 16.67 4.15
C ARG A 422 21.05 16.13 4.33
N GLY A 423 21.57 15.44 3.32
CA GLY A 423 22.95 14.95 3.27
C GLY A 423 23.45 14.35 4.58
N ARG A 424 24.52 14.95 5.15
CA ARG A 424 25.17 14.51 6.39
C ARG A 424 24.28 14.62 7.63
N ASP A 425 23.28 15.48 7.66
CA ASP A 425 22.37 15.59 8.82
C ASP A 425 21.55 14.31 9.01
N ARG A 426 21.42 13.48 7.96
CA ARG A 426 20.75 12.18 7.99
C ARG A 426 21.67 11.02 8.35
N ALA A 427 22.96 11.27 8.61
CA ALA A 427 23.95 10.22 8.86
C ALA A 427 23.59 9.30 10.04
N TRP A 428 22.94 9.83 11.08
CA TRP A 428 22.51 9.06 12.25
C TRP A 428 21.47 7.98 11.89
N MET A 429 20.65 8.20 10.86
CA MET A 429 19.63 7.24 10.41
C MET A 429 20.27 5.96 9.86
N VAL A 430 21.51 6.04 9.35
CA VAL A 430 22.23 4.89 8.80
C VAL A 430 22.41 3.79 9.84
N ALA A 431 22.55 4.13 11.12
CA ALA A 431 22.59 3.16 12.20
C ALA A 431 21.33 2.28 12.22
N TYR A 432 20.16 2.91 12.16
CA TYR A 432 18.87 2.22 12.11
C TYR A 432 18.67 1.43 10.82
N LEU A 433 19.01 2.01 9.67
CA LEU A 433 18.85 1.34 8.37
C LEU A 433 19.72 0.09 8.25
N LEU A 434 20.97 0.13 8.71
CA LEU A 434 21.86 -1.04 8.69
C LEU A 434 21.38 -2.18 9.60
N GLU A 435 20.73 -1.86 10.73
CA GLU A 435 20.07 -2.87 11.58
C GLU A 435 18.81 -3.40 10.90
N ALA A 436 17.96 -2.54 10.36
CA ALA A 436 16.73 -2.92 9.67
C ALA A 436 16.99 -3.78 8.40
N MET A 437 18.16 -3.66 7.77
CA MET A 437 18.55 -4.53 6.65
C MET A 437 18.82 -5.99 7.06
N THR A 438 18.95 -6.29 8.36
CA THR A 438 19.04 -7.67 8.90
C THR A 438 17.67 -8.31 9.14
N ASP A 439 16.60 -7.55 9.00
CA ASP A 439 15.24 -7.96 9.35
C ASP A 439 14.73 -9.15 8.51
N VAL A 440 13.88 -10.00 9.10
CA VAL A 440 13.34 -11.18 8.43
C VAL A 440 12.33 -10.84 7.31
N TYR A 441 11.81 -9.62 7.27
CA TYR A 441 10.88 -9.19 6.23
C TYR A 441 11.63 -8.52 5.07
N PRO A 442 11.56 -9.08 3.84
CA PRO A 442 12.26 -8.50 2.69
C PRO A 442 11.84 -7.07 2.36
N SER A 443 10.60 -6.68 2.66
CA SER A 443 10.10 -5.31 2.49
C SER A 443 10.88 -4.30 3.33
N THR A 444 11.11 -4.59 4.62
CA THR A 444 11.89 -3.75 5.54
C THR A 444 13.31 -3.58 5.02
N ARG A 445 13.94 -4.68 4.59
CA ARG A 445 15.31 -4.67 4.04
C ARG A 445 15.41 -3.84 2.77
N ARG A 446 14.46 -4.03 1.85
CA ARG A 446 14.40 -3.32 0.58
C ARG A 446 14.26 -1.82 0.81
N PHE A 447 13.28 -1.39 1.59
CA PHE A 447 13.08 0.04 1.86
C PHE A 447 14.26 0.64 2.62
N SER A 448 14.88 -0.11 3.52
CA SER A 448 16.08 0.37 4.22
C SER A 448 17.26 0.58 3.29
N ALA A 449 17.49 -0.36 2.36
CA ALA A 449 18.53 -0.23 1.33
C ALA A 449 18.25 0.94 0.37
N MET A 450 17.01 1.10 -0.08
CA MET A 450 16.60 2.23 -0.93
C MET A 450 16.80 3.57 -0.23
N SER A 451 16.39 3.66 1.04
CA SER A 451 16.55 4.88 1.83
C SER A 451 18.00 5.20 2.11
N LEU A 452 18.84 4.18 2.34
CA LEU A 452 20.27 4.37 2.48
C LEU A 452 20.88 4.90 1.17
N GLU A 453 20.53 4.33 0.01
CA GLU A 453 21.02 4.84 -1.27
C GLU A 453 20.59 6.31 -1.49
N ALA A 454 19.34 6.67 -1.16
CA ALA A 454 18.85 8.04 -1.26
C ALA A 454 19.60 9.02 -0.34
N ILE A 455 19.93 8.60 0.89
CA ILE A 455 20.76 9.41 1.81
C ILE A 455 22.17 9.60 1.25
N LEU A 456 22.80 8.53 0.74
CA LEU A 456 24.15 8.58 0.19
C LEU A 456 24.23 9.33 -1.15
N ALA A 457 23.15 9.34 -1.93
CA ALA A 457 23.05 10.11 -3.18
C ALA A 457 22.96 11.62 -2.94
N ASP A 458 22.35 12.04 -1.83
CA ASP A 458 22.26 13.44 -1.38
C ASP A 458 23.49 13.88 -0.56
N TRP A 459 24.54 13.04 -0.49
CA TRP A 459 25.72 13.35 0.29
C TRP A 459 26.52 14.51 -0.33
N PRO A 460 27.00 15.50 0.46
CA PRO A 460 27.66 16.70 -0.10
C PRO A 460 28.88 16.42 -0.99
N ARG A 461 29.66 15.39 -0.66
CA ARG A 461 30.80 14.93 -1.45
C ARG A 461 30.69 13.42 -1.68
N ALA A 462 30.32 13.02 -2.90
CA ALA A 462 30.09 11.62 -3.25
C ALA A 462 31.30 10.70 -2.98
N ASP A 463 32.54 11.22 -3.08
CA ASP A 463 33.77 10.46 -2.81
C ASP A 463 33.89 9.99 -1.35
N GLU A 464 33.34 10.74 -0.39
CA GLU A 464 33.38 10.35 1.02
C GLU A 464 32.66 9.03 1.27
N VAL A 465 31.55 8.82 0.58
CA VAL A 465 30.67 7.67 0.79
C VAL A 465 30.77 6.64 -0.33
N ARG A 466 31.66 6.84 -1.31
CA ARG A 466 31.82 5.95 -2.48
C ARG A 466 31.98 4.50 -2.07
N ALA A 467 32.84 4.21 -1.09
CA ALA A 467 33.03 2.86 -0.60
C ALA A 467 31.73 2.26 -0.06
N VAL A 468 30.92 3.02 0.69
CA VAL A 468 29.63 2.55 1.22
C VAL A 468 28.64 2.28 0.09
N ARG A 469 28.53 3.21 -0.87
CA ARG A 469 27.66 3.07 -2.06
C ARG A 469 28.00 1.83 -2.87
N ASP A 470 29.28 1.59 -3.12
CA ASP A 470 29.73 0.41 -3.88
C ASP A 470 29.35 -0.90 -3.19
N ARG A 471 29.37 -0.95 -1.84
CA ARG A 471 28.95 -2.15 -1.09
C ARG A 471 27.43 -2.27 -1.02
N LEU A 472 26.72 -1.15 -0.91
CA LEU A 472 25.26 -1.12 -0.92
C LEU A 472 24.70 -1.59 -2.27
N ALA A 473 25.32 -1.20 -3.39
CA ALA A 473 24.94 -1.65 -4.73
C ALA A 473 25.02 -3.17 -4.90
N ALA A 474 25.83 -3.85 -4.08
CA ALA A 474 25.93 -5.30 -4.07
C ALA A 474 24.96 -5.98 -3.07
N PHE A 475 24.22 -5.21 -2.25
CA PHE A 475 23.27 -5.78 -1.29
C PHE A 475 22.02 -6.30 -2.00
N ASP A 476 21.69 -7.56 -1.76
CA ASP A 476 20.47 -8.18 -2.28
C ASP A 476 19.49 -8.46 -1.14
N PHE A 477 18.40 -7.71 -1.09
CA PHE A 477 17.37 -7.89 -0.06
C PHE A 477 16.63 -9.23 -0.13
N MET A 478 16.73 -9.99 -1.22
CA MET A 478 16.13 -11.33 -1.38
C MET A 478 17.16 -12.47 -1.30
N ALA A 479 18.44 -12.16 -1.09
CA ALA A 479 19.48 -13.19 -1.00
C ALA A 479 19.31 -14.07 0.26
N SER A 480 19.98 -15.22 0.25
CA SER A 480 20.08 -16.08 1.43
C SER A 480 20.68 -15.34 2.63
N ASP A 481 20.33 -15.77 3.83
CA ASP A 481 20.79 -15.18 5.09
C ASP A 481 22.31 -15.06 5.12
N GLU A 482 23.03 -16.13 4.74
CA GLU A 482 24.48 -16.14 4.69
C GLU A 482 25.05 -15.05 3.77
N LEU A 483 24.51 -14.92 2.55
CA LEU A 483 25.00 -13.92 1.60
C LEU A 483 24.67 -12.49 2.08
N ARG A 484 23.47 -12.28 2.64
CA ARG A 484 23.06 -10.99 3.21
C ARG A 484 23.96 -10.59 4.38
N ASP A 485 24.25 -11.51 5.29
CA ASP A 485 25.14 -11.26 6.43
C ASP A 485 26.55 -10.88 5.97
N GLN A 486 27.08 -11.56 4.96
CA GLN A 486 28.37 -11.21 4.36
C GLN A 486 28.36 -9.82 3.72
N GLN A 487 27.32 -9.49 2.95
CA GLN A 487 27.14 -8.18 2.32
C GLN A 487 27.03 -7.07 3.37
N LEU A 488 26.21 -7.27 4.41
CA LEU A 488 26.01 -6.32 5.50
C LEU A 488 27.26 -6.14 6.34
N ALA A 489 28.02 -7.19 6.62
CA ALA A 489 29.29 -7.07 7.32
C ALA A 489 30.30 -6.22 6.54
N ARG A 490 30.34 -6.36 5.20
CA ARG A 490 31.18 -5.51 4.33
C ARG A 490 30.70 -4.06 4.33
N LEU A 491 29.39 -3.84 4.25
CA LEU A 491 28.78 -2.52 4.27
C LEU A 491 29.03 -1.79 5.61
N ARG A 492 28.81 -2.48 6.73
CA ARG A 492 29.10 -1.96 8.09
C ARG A 492 30.57 -1.59 8.27
N ARG A 493 31.50 -2.42 7.78
CA ARG A 493 32.94 -2.09 7.81
C ARG A 493 33.27 -0.84 6.99
N ALA A 494 32.66 -0.70 5.81
CA ALA A 494 32.84 0.50 4.99
C ALA A 494 32.29 1.75 5.69
N TRP A 495 31.10 1.66 6.30
CA TRP A 495 30.52 2.75 7.09
C TRP A 495 31.40 3.13 8.27
N MET A 496 31.88 2.13 9.03
CA MET A 496 32.77 2.33 10.18
C MET A 496 34.07 3.05 9.80
N ALA A 497 34.65 2.73 8.64
CA ALA A 497 35.92 3.28 8.16
C ALA A 497 35.85 4.74 7.70
N LEU A 498 34.66 5.32 7.54
CA LEU A 498 34.51 6.73 7.16
C LEU A 498 35.00 7.66 8.27
N ASP A 499 35.69 8.75 7.89
CA ASP A 499 35.99 9.86 8.78
C ASP A 499 34.71 10.66 9.06
N LYS A 500 34.32 10.71 10.33
CA LYS A 500 33.09 11.36 10.82
C LYS A 500 33.39 12.54 11.74
N SER A 501 34.64 12.99 11.80
CA SER A 501 35.09 14.02 12.74
C SER A 501 34.39 15.37 12.55
N ASP A 502 33.95 15.67 11.33
CA ASP A 502 33.24 16.89 10.95
C ASP A 502 31.73 16.70 10.73
N TRP A 503 31.16 15.55 11.11
CA TRP A 503 29.75 15.27 10.91
C TRP A 503 28.87 15.90 12.01
N PRO A 504 27.60 16.25 11.69
CA PRO A 504 26.62 16.68 12.68
C PRO A 504 26.45 15.62 13.77
N ARG A 505 26.41 16.04 15.04
CA ARG A 505 26.16 15.11 16.14
C ARG A 505 24.76 14.50 15.99
N PRO A 506 24.60 13.18 16.20
CA PRO A 506 23.28 12.58 16.24
C PRO A 506 22.35 13.28 17.24
N PRO A 507 21.06 13.47 16.90
CA PRO A 507 20.07 14.01 17.83
C PRO A 507 20.02 13.16 19.12
N PRO A 508 19.95 13.75 20.33
CA PRO A 508 19.93 12.97 21.57
C PRO A 508 18.83 11.90 21.62
N GLN A 509 17.63 12.26 21.16
CA GLN A 509 16.47 11.38 21.07
C GLN A 509 16.61 10.28 20.00
N SER A 510 17.61 10.34 19.11
CA SER A 510 17.89 9.22 18.21
C SER A 510 18.48 8.02 18.94
N GLY A 511 19.04 8.20 20.14
CA GLY A 511 19.76 7.13 20.86
C GLY A 511 21.04 6.63 20.15
N VAL A 512 21.43 7.24 19.03
CA VAL A 512 22.63 6.89 18.25
C VAL A 512 23.86 7.53 18.90
N GLY A 513 24.92 6.74 19.07
CA GLY A 513 26.20 7.20 19.62
C GLY A 513 26.95 8.12 18.67
N ALA A 514 27.95 8.86 19.18
CA ALA A 514 28.79 9.74 18.37
C ALA A 514 29.62 9.00 17.30
N ASP A 515 29.71 7.67 17.39
CA ASP A 515 30.29 6.76 16.40
C ASP A 515 29.33 6.41 15.26
N PHE A 516 28.09 6.92 15.29
CA PHE A 516 27.00 6.65 14.34
C PHE A 516 26.57 5.19 14.31
N PHE A 517 26.55 4.56 15.49
CA PHE A 517 25.94 3.26 15.73
C PHE A 517 24.98 3.31 16.92
N LEU A 518 24.03 2.36 16.97
CA LEU A 518 23.23 2.16 18.15
C LEU A 518 24.08 1.48 19.24
N PRO A 519 24.05 1.97 20.50
CA PRO A 519 24.65 1.27 21.61
C PRO A 519 24.11 -0.16 21.70
N GLY A 520 25.00 -1.15 21.90
CA GLY A 520 24.64 -2.57 21.91
C GLY A 520 23.41 -2.92 22.76
N PRO A 521 23.34 -2.51 24.04
CA PRO A 521 22.17 -2.77 24.89
C PRO A 521 20.87 -2.20 24.34
N LEU A 522 20.89 -0.96 23.82
CA LEU A 522 19.72 -0.34 23.23
C LEU A 522 19.30 -1.07 21.95
N ARG A 523 20.25 -1.38 21.06
CA ARG A 523 19.98 -2.15 19.84
C ARG A 523 19.31 -3.48 20.18
N ASP A 524 19.88 -4.23 21.12
CA ASP A 524 19.39 -5.57 21.47
C ASP A 524 17.98 -5.50 22.07
N GLU A 525 17.70 -4.49 22.90
CA GLU A 525 16.36 -4.21 23.42
C GLU A 525 15.34 -3.92 22.30
N LEU A 526 15.67 -3.02 21.37
CA LEU A 526 14.77 -2.64 20.28
C LEU A 526 14.50 -3.82 19.33
N VAL A 527 15.53 -4.60 18.98
CA VAL A 527 15.38 -5.78 18.12
C VAL A 527 14.53 -6.86 18.81
N GLU A 528 14.73 -7.08 20.10
CA GLU A 528 13.94 -8.04 20.88
C GLU A 528 12.46 -7.63 20.98
N LEU A 529 12.18 -6.33 21.18
CA LEU A 529 10.81 -5.80 21.10
C LEU A 529 10.20 -6.03 19.71
N GLY A 530 10.97 -5.77 18.64
CA GLY A 530 10.57 -5.99 17.26
C GLY A 530 10.15 -7.42 16.98
N ARG A 531 10.91 -8.41 17.45
CA ARG A 531 10.58 -9.83 17.30
C ARG A 531 9.23 -10.19 17.93
N ARG A 532 8.82 -9.50 18.99
CA ARG A 532 7.51 -9.70 19.63
C ARG A 532 6.37 -9.07 18.84
N GLN A 533 6.67 -8.16 17.91
CA GLN A 533 5.70 -7.54 17.01
C GLN A 533 5.60 -8.24 15.66
N ASP A 534 6.35 -9.34 15.45
CA ASP A 534 6.26 -10.14 14.25
C ASP A 534 4.84 -10.67 14.06
N LYS A 535 4.23 -10.32 12.93
CA LYS A 535 2.84 -10.61 12.61
C LYS A 535 2.72 -10.98 11.15
N GLN A 536 1.89 -11.97 10.86
CA GLN A 536 1.47 -12.24 9.49
C GLN A 536 0.30 -11.32 9.14
N ILE A 537 0.52 -10.43 8.18
CA ILE A 537 -0.50 -9.54 7.65
C ILE A 537 -1.06 -10.15 6.37
N SER A 538 -2.32 -10.56 6.36
CA SER A 538 -3.01 -10.96 5.13
C SER A 538 -3.31 -9.72 4.30
N ILE A 539 -2.56 -9.50 3.21
CA ILE A 539 -2.68 -8.29 2.37
C ILE A 539 -3.92 -8.27 1.46
N GLY A 540 -4.80 -9.27 1.59
CA GLY A 540 -6.15 -9.19 1.01
C GLY A 540 -6.27 -9.75 -0.40
N GLU A 541 -5.59 -10.87 -0.64
CA GLU A 541 -6.01 -11.80 -1.68
C GLU A 541 -6.53 -13.10 -1.09
#